data_AF-A0A4Q7CUC9-F1
#
_entry.id   AF-A0A4Q7CUC9-F1
#
_cell.length_a   1.000
_cell.length_b   1.000
_cell.length_c   1.000
_cell.angle_alpha   90.00
_cell.angle_beta   90.00
_cell.angle_gamma   90.00
#
_symmetry.space_group_name_H-M   'P 1'
#
loop_
_entity.id
_entity.type
_entity.pdbx_description
1 polymer ?
#
loop_
_entity_poly.entity_id
_entity_poly.type
_entity_poly.pdbx_seq_one_letter_code
_entity_poly.pdbx_strand_id
1 'polypeptide(L)'
;MVWDRIYSTAPGWRTLVPLLVCSDDLDLTCTVIVAEQHAGEHYVQWRRFGLLKDLITLQSPAVDWYDSIPSLTFERSQFQSVLDAFRKQENIKMDWD
;
A
#
# COMPACT_ATOMS: atom_id res chain seq x y z
N MET A 1 -8.51 3.85 -5.51
CA MET A 1 -7.10 4.30 -5.36
C MET A 1 -6.32 3.55 -4.27
N VAL A 2 -6.67 3.66 -2.98
CA VAL A 2 -5.94 2.96 -1.90
C VAL A 2 -6.06 1.45 -2.03
N TRP A 3 -7.29 0.97 -2.28
CA TRP A 3 -7.58 -0.43 -2.49
C TRP A 3 -6.85 -1.01 -3.70
N ASP A 4 -6.86 -0.31 -4.84
CA ASP A 4 -6.14 -0.69 -6.05
C ASP A 4 -4.63 -0.90 -5.79
N ARG A 5 -4.04 -0.03 -4.96
CA ARG A 5 -2.63 -0.09 -4.59
C ARG A 5 -2.33 -1.23 -3.64
N ILE A 6 -3.14 -1.45 -2.60
CA ILE A 6 -2.89 -2.56 -1.67
C ILE A 6 -3.16 -3.93 -2.31
N TYR A 7 -4.12 -4.01 -3.24
CA TYR A 7 -4.42 -5.20 -4.04
C TYR A 7 -3.43 -5.44 -5.19
N SER A 8 -2.52 -4.50 -5.48
CA SER A 8 -1.44 -4.66 -6.47
C SER A 8 -0.40 -5.68 -5.98
N THR A 9 -0.84 -6.93 -5.99
CA THR A 9 -0.15 -8.08 -5.43
C THR A 9 0.27 -9.05 -6.52
N ALA A 10 0.03 -8.81 -7.81
CA ALA A 10 0.50 -9.72 -8.86
C ALA A 10 2.04 -9.92 -8.79
N PRO A 11 2.56 -11.15 -9.01
CA PRO A 11 4.00 -11.40 -8.89
C PRO A 11 4.84 -10.45 -9.74
N GLY A 12 5.92 -9.93 -9.17
CA GLY A 12 6.81 -8.96 -9.80
C GLY A 12 6.39 -7.49 -9.64
N TRP A 13 5.18 -7.23 -9.15
CA TRP A 13 4.70 -5.85 -8.98
C TRP A 13 5.39 -5.15 -7.81
N ARG A 14 5.61 -3.85 -8.01
CA ARG A 14 6.12 -2.93 -6.99
C ARG A 14 5.24 -1.70 -6.97
N THR A 15 4.81 -1.30 -5.79
CA THR A 15 3.90 -0.18 -5.63
C THR A 15 4.10 0.50 -4.28
N LEU A 16 3.68 1.75 -4.19
CA LEU A 16 3.53 2.44 -2.90
C LEU A 16 2.11 2.23 -2.40
N VAL A 17 2.00 1.69 -1.18
CA VAL A 17 0.75 1.50 -0.46
C VAL A 17 0.63 2.62 0.57
N PRO A 18 -0.38 3.50 0.47
CA PRO A 18 -0.65 4.49 1.50
C PRO A 18 -1.23 3.80 2.75
N LEU A 19 -0.66 4.10 3.92
CA LEU A 19 -1.03 3.52 5.20
C LEU A 19 -1.78 4.50 6.10
N LEU A 20 -1.29 5.74 6.18
CA LEU A 20 -1.87 6.81 6.98
C LEU A 20 -1.90 8.09 6.14
N VAL A 21 -3.00 8.83 6.25
CA VAL A 21 -3.23 10.11 5.59
C VAL A 21 -3.51 11.14 6.67
N CYS A 22 -3.12 12.40 6.46
CA CYS A 22 -3.48 13.47 7.38
C CYS A 22 -4.99 13.54 7.57
N SER A 23 -5.42 13.63 8.83
CA SER A 23 -6.84 13.73 9.19
C SER A 23 -7.50 15.03 8.75
N ASP A 24 -6.71 16.06 8.46
CA ASP A 24 -7.20 17.42 8.26
C ASP A 24 -7.80 17.62 6.86
N ASP A 25 -7.11 17.13 5.82
CA ASP A 25 -7.55 17.27 4.43
C ASP A 25 -8.11 15.96 3.83
N LEU A 26 -7.79 14.80 4.45
CA LEU A 26 -8.19 13.43 4.03
C LEU A 26 -7.93 13.08 2.56
N ASP A 27 -7.22 13.91 1.82
CA ASP A 27 -6.78 13.65 0.46
C ASP A 27 -5.35 13.08 0.43
N LEU A 28 -5.00 12.41 -0.65
CA LEU A 28 -3.66 11.83 -0.82
C LEU A 28 -2.63 12.87 -1.30
N THR A 29 -2.90 14.16 -1.08
CA THR A 29 -2.01 15.29 -1.43
C THR A 29 -1.28 15.85 -0.20
N CYS A 30 -1.78 15.54 1.00
CA CYS A 30 -1.17 15.91 2.28
C CYS A 30 -0.09 14.90 2.74
N THR A 31 0.33 14.98 4.01
CA THR A 31 1.27 14.03 4.64
C THR A 31 0.72 12.60 4.58
N VAL A 32 1.34 11.74 3.76
CA VAL A 32 0.97 10.32 3.64
C VAL A 32 2.16 9.43 4.05
N ILE A 33 1.94 8.55 5.03
CA ILE A 33 2.89 7.47 5.33
C ILE A 33 2.63 6.33 4.35
N VAL A 34 3.67 5.90 3.65
CA VAL A 34 3.59 4.83 2.64
C VAL A 34 4.50 3.66 3.00
N ALA A 35 4.14 2.47 2.53
CA ALA A 35 5.03 1.31 2.44
C ALA A 35 5.40 1.04 0.97
N GLU A 36 6.67 0.71 0.73
CA GLU A 36 7.11 0.12 -0.54
C GLU A 36 6.77 -1.37 -0.55
N GLN A 37 5.71 -1.72 -1.27
CA GLN A 37 5.22 -3.08 -1.43
C GLN A 37 5.89 -3.76 -2.62
N HIS A 38 6.44 -4.95 -2.38
CA HIS A 38 6.96 -5.86 -3.38
C HIS A 38 6.15 -7.15 -3.33
N ALA A 39 5.53 -7.52 -4.43
CA ALA A 39 4.73 -8.72 -4.52
C ALA A 39 5.50 -9.85 -5.23
N GLY A 40 5.70 -10.95 -4.53
CA GLY A 40 6.25 -12.20 -5.06
C GLY A 40 5.18 -13.26 -5.28
N GLU A 41 5.61 -14.45 -5.68
CA GLU A 41 4.70 -15.59 -5.92
C GLU A 41 4.01 -16.07 -4.64
N HIS A 42 4.77 -16.17 -3.54
CA HIS A 42 4.27 -16.70 -2.26
C HIS A 42 4.21 -15.67 -1.14
N TYR A 43 4.86 -14.51 -1.31
CA TYR A 43 4.98 -13.52 -0.26
C TYR A 43 4.73 -12.11 -0.79
N VAL A 44 4.12 -11.27 0.05
CA VAL A 44 4.08 -9.82 -0.11
C VAL A 44 5.02 -9.22 0.92
N GLN A 45 5.93 -8.36 0.48
CA GLN A 45 6.90 -7.70 1.36
C GLN A 45 6.64 -6.20 1.38
N TRP A 46 6.54 -5.63 2.56
CA TRP A 46 6.68 -4.18 2.75
C TRP A 46 8.14 -3.93 3.14
N ARG A 47 8.93 -3.47 2.18
CA ARG A 47 10.40 -3.43 2.31
C ARG A 47 10.90 -2.27 3.17
N ARG A 48 10.25 -1.13 3.06
CA ARG A 48 10.57 0.10 3.76
C ARG A 48 9.35 1.00 3.84
N PHE A 49 9.41 1.91 4.79
CA PHE A 49 8.33 2.84 5.10
C PHE A 49 8.87 4.26 4.99
N GLY A 50 8.02 5.20 4.61
CA GLY A 50 8.47 6.57 4.44
C GLY A 50 7.33 7.57 4.40
N LEU A 51 7.71 8.85 4.47
CA LEU A 51 6.82 9.98 4.27
C LEU A 51 6.85 10.39 2.79
N LEU A 52 5.71 10.24 2.13
CA LEU A 52 5.50 10.70 0.77
C LEU A 52 5.57 12.23 0.70
N LYS A 53 6.35 12.77 -0.24
CA LYS A 53 6.52 14.22 -0.46
C LYS A 53 5.80 14.74 -1.69
N ASP A 54 5.59 13.88 -2.67
CA ASP A 54 4.92 14.20 -3.92
C ASP A 54 3.56 13.50 -4.03
N LEU A 55 2.84 13.75 -5.13
CA LEU A 55 1.62 13.01 -5.44
C LEU A 55 1.91 11.53 -5.69
N ILE A 56 1.17 10.65 -5.01
CA ILE A 56 1.36 9.20 -5.09
C ILE A 56 1.14 8.64 -6.50
N THR A 57 0.44 9.37 -7.37
CA THR A 57 0.12 9.01 -8.76
C THR A 57 1.27 9.23 -9.74
N LEU A 58 2.35 9.92 -9.34
CA LEU A 58 3.54 10.04 -10.16
C LEU A 58 4.21 8.68 -10.37
N GLN A 59 4.92 8.53 -11.47
CA GLN A 59 5.64 7.28 -11.78
C GLN A 59 6.76 6.98 -10.77
N SER A 60 7.36 8.01 -10.17
CA SER A 60 8.44 7.91 -9.20
C SER A 60 8.37 9.08 -8.21
N PRO A 61 7.41 9.06 -7.28
CA PRO A 61 7.26 10.14 -6.31
C PRO A 61 8.41 10.13 -5.31
N ALA A 62 8.81 11.32 -4.84
CA ALA A 62 9.78 11.46 -3.77
C ALA A 62 9.19 10.96 -2.45
N VAL A 63 10.00 10.18 -1.73
CA VAL A 63 9.66 9.62 -0.41
C VAL A 63 10.88 9.78 0.50
N ASP A 64 10.66 10.38 1.66
CA ASP A 64 11.64 10.38 2.75
C ASP A 64 11.52 9.05 3.50
N TRP A 65 12.49 8.16 3.31
CA TRP A 65 12.47 6.82 3.89
C TRP A 65 12.93 6.83 5.36
N TYR A 66 12.28 6.01 6.18
CA TYR A 66 12.68 5.77 7.56
C TYR A 66 13.63 4.57 7.63
N ASP A 67 14.87 4.80 8.07
CA ASP A 67 15.90 3.75 8.11
C ASP A 67 15.74 2.76 9.28
N SER A 68 14.96 3.11 10.30
CA SER A 68 14.84 2.32 11.54
C SER A 68 13.70 1.31 11.53
N ILE A 69 12.80 1.34 10.54
CA ILE A 69 11.63 0.45 10.50
C ILE A 69 11.98 -0.81 9.69
N PRO A 70 11.92 -2.01 10.29
CA PRO A 70 12.26 -3.24 9.59
C PRO A 70 11.22 -3.58 8.52
N SER A 71 11.65 -4.32 7.50
CA SER A 71 10.74 -4.86 6.49
C SER A 71 9.77 -5.87 7.10
N LEU A 72 8.53 -5.88 6.62
CA LEU A 72 7.52 -6.87 6.98
C LEU A 72 7.28 -7.83 5.81
N THR A 73 7.14 -9.12 6.10
CA THR A 73 6.84 -10.14 5.10
C THR A 73 5.57 -10.87 5.48
N PHE A 74 4.67 -10.99 4.52
CA PHE A 74 3.37 -11.63 4.68
C PHE A 74 3.28 -12.81 3.70
N GLU A 75 2.72 -13.92 4.14
CA GLU A 75 2.30 -14.97 3.22
C GLU A 75 1.17 -14.42 2.33
N ARG A 76 1.29 -14.63 1.03
CA ARG A 76 0.45 -13.95 0.03
C ARG A 76 -1.02 -14.32 0.19
N SER A 77 -1.33 -15.60 0.39
CA SER A 77 -2.72 -16.05 0.51
C SER A 77 -3.39 -15.48 1.76
N GLN A 78 -2.67 -15.41 2.89
CA GLN A 78 -3.15 -14.75 4.11
C GLN A 78 -3.34 -13.24 3.91
N PHE A 79 -2.38 -12.56 3.27
CA PHE A 79 -2.48 -11.13 2.99
C PHE A 79 -3.74 -10.81 2.18
N GLN A 80 -3.97 -11.53 1.08
CA GLN A 80 -5.15 -11.36 0.23
C GLN A 80 -6.44 -11.71 0.98
N SER A 81 -6.46 -12.81 1.73
CA SER A 81 -7.63 -13.23 2.51
C SER A 81 -8.07 -12.17 3.53
N VAL A 82 -7.12 -11.51 4.19
CA VAL A 82 -7.41 -10.41 5.13
C VAL A 82 -8.02 -9.22 4.39
N LEU A 83 -7.46 -8.82 3.24
CA LEU A 83 -8.02 -7.73 2.45
C LEU A 83 -9.44 -8.04 1.97
N ASP A 84 -9.71 -9.27 1.53
CA ASP A 84 -11.04 -9.70 1.10
C ASP A 84 -12.04 -9.64 2.25
N ALA A 85 -11.64 -10.06 3.45
CA ALA A 85 -12.47 -10.00 4.65
C ALA A 85 -12.82 -8.54 5.01
N PHE A 86 -11.83 -7.64 5.02
CA PHE A 86 -12.07 -6.20 5.25
C PHE A 86 -12.97 -5.58 4.18
N ARG A 87 -12.71 -5.87 2.90
CA ARG A 87 -13.52 -5.37 1.78
C ARG A 87 -14.98 -5.76 1.93
N LYS A 88 -15.24 -7.01 2.33
CA LYS A 88 -16.59 -7.52 2.59
C LYS A 88 -17.25 -6.84 3.79
N GLN A 89 -16.51 -6.64 4.88
CA GLN A 89 -17.03 -5.98 6.08
C GLN A 89 -17.46 -4.53 5.81
N GLU A 90 -16.62 -3.80 5.08
CA GLU A 90 -16.84 -2.38 4.77
C GLU A 90 -17.72 -2.17 3.53
N ASN A 91 -18.21 -3.25 2.91
CA ASN A 91 -19.05 -3.24 1.69
C ASN A 91 -18.43 -2.44 0.53
N ILE A 92 -17.12 -2.60 0.33
CA ILE A 92 -16.35 -1.87 -0.66
C ILE A 92 -16.43 -2.60 -1.99
N LYS A 93 -16.91 -1.91 -3.03
CA LYS A 93 -16.97 -2.43 -4.41
C LYS A 93 -15.76 -1.94 -5.19
N MET A 94 -15.09 -2.85 -5.89
CA MET A 94 -13.99 -2.50 -6.80
C MET A 94 -14.50 -2.36 -8.23
N ASP A 95 -13.82 -1.56 -9.04
CA ASP A 95 -14.21 -1.28 -10.43
C ASP A 95 -14.04 -2.49 -11.37
N TRP A 96 -13.38 -3.56 -10.90
CA TRP A 96 -13.16 -4.82 -11.61
C TRP A 96 -13.91 -6.01 -10.99
N ASP A 97 -14.85 -5.75 -10.07
CA ASP A 97 -15.79 -6.77 -9.59
C ASP A 97 -16.91 -7.05 -10.61
#